data_AF-A0A2T4BSQ4-F1
#
_entry.id   AF-A0A2T4BSQ4-F1
#
_cell.length_a   1.000
_cell.length_b   1.000
_cell.length_c   1.000
_cell.angle_alpha   90.00
_cell.angle_beta   90.00
_cell.angle_gamma   90.00
#
_symmetry.space_group_name_H-M   'P 1'
#
loop_
_entity.id
_entity.type
_entity.pdbx_description
1 polymer ?
#
loop_
_entity_poly.entity_id
_entity_poly.type
_entity_poly.pdbx_seq_one_letter_code
_entity_poly.pdbx_strand_id
1 'polypeptide(L)'
;MSGASKYTAIVTPSELTASFKHLFSSIPSADPTVIVHSSLGSIGFIPGFAPSLIQSLLTALGPSGTLVAPTFTGENSDPALWRAPPVPESWWQTIRDSTPAFDPATTICRRVGVVPETLRKWPGAVRSAHPQTSFAAVGPRAEYITAGHAPDCRFGESSPLAKLEAADAWVLLIGVGWDRCTALHLAEYRLQSPGPLVDNSFAINVDGQRQWMTVKDLVPISDDDFEELGADFERDCQVVRAKVGANYGGTS
;
A
#
# COMPACT_ATOMS: atom_id res chain seq x y z
N MET A 1 2.00 -20.53 30.68
CA MET A 1 1.65 -21.30 29.45
C MET A 1 2.81 -21.15 28.49
N SER A 2 3.63 -22.19 28.29
CA SER A 2 4.71 -22.15 27.29
C SER A 2 4.19 -22.75 25.98
N GLY A 3 3.63 -21.89 25.12
CA GLY A 3 3.43 -22.26 23.72
C GLY A 3 4.77 -22.28 23.00
N ALA A 4 4.96 -23.19 22.04
CA ALA A 4 6.10 -23.14 21.14
C ALA A 4 6.11 -21.77 20.42
N SER A 5 7.29 -21.16 20.31
CA SER A 5 7.43 -19.88 19.59
C SER A 5 6.99 -20.06 18.14
N LYS A 6 6.14 -19.16 17.64
CA LYS A 6 5.84 -19.07 16.20
C LYS A 6 7.01 -18.58 15.36
N TYR A 7 8.02 -17.98 16.00
CA TYR A 7 9.23 -17.49 15.35
C TYR A 7 10.34 -18.51 15.46
N THR A 8 10.95 -18.83 14.32
CA THR A 8 12.06 -19.77 14.17
C THR A 8 13.42 -19.07 14.10
N ALA A 9 13.44 -17.74 13.94
CA ALA A 9 14.65 -16.94 13.84
C ALA A 9 14.41 -15.47 14.20
N ILE A 10 15.47 -14.82 14.66
CA ILE A 10 15.57 -13.39 14.91
C ILE A 10 16.21 -12.71 13.70
N VAL A 11 15.73 -11.51 13.36
CA VAL A 11 16.28 -10.67 12.29
C VAL A 11 16.48 -9.28 12.86
N THR A 12 17.73 -8.84 12.92
CA THR A 12 18.09 -7.56 13.54
C THR A 12 17.90 -6.39 12.57
N PRO A 13 17.68 -5.15 13.09
CA PRO A 13 17.62 -3.96 12.26
C PRO A 13 18.89 -3.73 11.40
N SER A 14 20.07 -4.13 11.90
CA SER A 14 21.31 -4.05 11.14
C SER A 14 21.34 -5.01 9.94
N GLU A 15 20.85 -6.24 10.11
CA GLU A 15 20.75 -7.22 9.01
C GLU A 15 19.72 -6.78 7.96
N LEU A 16 18.57 -6.24 8.40
CA LEU A 16 17.57 -5.64 7.51
C LEU A 16 18.17 -4.49 6.70
N THR A 17 18.83 -3.55 7.37
CA THR A 17 19.45 -2.38 6.72
C THR A 17 20.51 -2.81 5.70
N ALA A 18 21.34 -3.79 6.03
CA ALA A 18 22.34 -4.31 5.10
C ALA A 18 21.68 -4.95 3.86
N SER A 19 20.63 -5.74 4.05
CA SER A 19 19.88 -6.38 2.96
C SER A 19 19.21 -5.34 2.06
N PHE A 20 18.59 -4.30 2.63
CA PHE A 20 17.98 -3.23 1.86
C PHE A 20 19.00 -2.36 1.14
N LYS A 21 20.16 -2.06 1.72
CA LYS A 21 21.24 -1.36 1.02
C LYS A 21 21.74 -2.15 -0.19
N HIS A 22 21.85 -3.47 -0.05
CA HIS A 22 22.20 -4.34 -1.17
C HIS A 22 21.12 -4.33 -2.26
N LEU A 23 19.83 -4.37 -1.90
CA LEU A 23 18.73 -4.27 -2.88
C LEU A 23 18.73 -2.90 -3.58
N PHE A 24 18.82 -1.82 -2.82
CA PHE A 24 18.68 -0.46 -3.33
C PHE A 24 19.92 0.02 -4.10
N SER A 25 21.06 -0.66 -4.01
CA SER A 25 22.23 -0.36 -4.87
C SER A 25 21.96 -0.60 -6.35
N SER A 26 20.91 -1.36 -6.69
CA SER A 26 20.47 -1.60 -8.06
C SER A 26 19.54 -0.51 -8.60
N ILE A 27 19.07 0.41 -7.76
CA ILE A 27 18.21 1.51 -8.20
C ILE A 27 19.09 2.58 -8.85
N PRO A 28 18.94 2.87 -10.17
CA PRO A 28 19.78 3.82 -10.88
C PRO A 28 19.33 5.27 -10.64
N SER A 29 19.18 5.68 -9.38
CA SER A 29 18.73 7.02 -8.99
C SER A 29 19.44 7.52 -7.74
N ALA A 30 19.75 8.82 -7.71
CA ALA A 30 20.31 9.50 -6.53
C ALA A 30 19.25 9.88 -5.49
N ASP A 31 17.96 9.82 -5.85
CA ASP A 31 16.81 10.12 -5.01
C ASP A 31 15.74 9.01 -5.12
N PRO A 32 16.09 7.76 -4.71
CA PRO A 32 15.28 6.58 -4.95
C PRO A 32 13.91 6.70 -4.28
N THR A 33 12.85 6.39 -5.04
CA THR A 33 11.49 6.30 -4.52
C THR A 33 11.06 4.84 -4.51
N VAL A 34 10.58 4.34 -3.37
CA VAL A 34 10.17 2.94 -3.22
C VAL A 34 8.77 2.86 -2.64
N ILE A 35 7.87 2.16 -3.32
CA ILE A 35 6.59 1.72 -2.74
C ILE A 35 6.74 0.32 -2.16
N VAL A 36 6.38 0.13 -0.89
CA VAL A 36 6.55 -1.14 -0.17
C VAL A 36 5.21 -1.84 0.08
N HIS A 37 5.18 -3.13 -0.24
CA HIS A 37 4.17 -4.10 0.17
C HIS A 37 4.85 -5.16 1.02
N SER A 38 4.27 -5.51 2.17
CA SER A 38 4.98 -6.39 3.11
C SER A 38 4.07 -7.24 3.98
N SER A 39 4.56 -8.45 4.28
CA SER A 39 4.07 -9.32 5.34
C SER A 39 5.10 -9.35 6.46
N LEU A 40 4.86 -8.61 7.55
CA LEU A 40 5.83 -8.58 8.67
C LEU A 40 6.05 -9.99 9.27
N GLY A 41 5.01 -10.83 9.25
CA GLY A 41 5.04 -12.18 9.80
C GLY A 41 5.96 -13.14 9.04
N SER A 42 6.22 -12.91 7.76
CA SER A 42 7.07 -13.78 6.92
C SER A 42 8.57 -13.50 7.04
N ILE A 43 8.95 -12.40 7.70
CA ILE A 43 10.37 -12.00 7.83
C ILE A 43 11.05 -12.76 8.99
N GLY A 44 10.31 -13.03 10.07
CA GLY A 44 10.83 -13.57 11.33
C GLY A 44 10.60 -12.63 12.50
N PHE A 45 11.25 -12.89 13.64
CA PHE A 45 11.15 -11.99 14.80
C PHE A 45 12.07 -10.78 14.61
N ILE A 46 11.48 -9.60 14.40
CA ILE A 46 12.22 -8.35 14.32
C ILE A 46 12.11 -7.63 15.67
N PRO A 47 13.21 -7.42 16.43
CA PRO A 47 13.18 -6.59 17.62
C PRO A 47 12.67 -5.19 17.26
N GLY A 48 11.58 -4.75 17.90
CA GLY A 48 10.93 -3.47 17.58
C GLY A 48 9.93 -3.52 16.41
N PHE A 49 9.63 -4.69 15.85
CA PHE A 49 8.55 -4.95 14.88
C PHE A 49 8.55 -3.99 13.66
N ALA A 50 7.39 -3.44 13.29
CA ALA A 50 7.24 -2.57 12.13
C ALA A 50 8.08 -1.28 12.19
N PRO A 51 8.21 -0.57 13.35
CA PRO A 51 9.13 0.54 13.47
C PRO A 51 10.57 0.22 13.04
N SER A 52 11.10 -0.94 13.44
CA SER A 52 12.46 -1.36 13.06
C SER A 52 12.59 -1.64 11.56
N LEU A 53 11.56 -2.21 10.94
CA LEU A 53 11.52 -2.42 9.49
C LEU A 53 11.52 -1.08 8.74
N ILE A 54 10.64 -0.14 9.13
CA ILE A 54 10.55 1.19 8.52
C ILE A 54 11.86 1.97 8.70
N GLN A 55 12.41 1.98 9.91
CA GLN A 55 13.70 2.63 10.17
C GLN A 55 14.81 2.04 9.30
N SER A 56 14.84 0.71 9.13
CA SER A 56 15.85 0.04 8.29
C SER A 56 15.70 0.39 6.81
N LEU A 57 14.47 0.46 6.30
CA LEU A 57 14.17 0.89 4.92
C LEU A 57 14.60 2.34 4.69
N LEU A 58 14.20 3.27 5.56
CA LEU A 58 14.58 4.69 5.47
C LEU A 58 16.10 4.88 5.59
N THR A 59 16.75 4.14 6.48
CA THR A 59 18.23 4.19 6.64
C THR A 59 18.95 3.66 5.40
N ALA A 60 18.39 2.66 4.73
CA ALA A 60 18.95 2.12 3.50
C ALA A 60 18.74 3.05 2.30
N LEU A 61 17.57 3.68 2.20
CA LEU A 61 17.25 4.70 1.20
C LEU A 61 18.11 5.96 1.36
N GLY A 62 18.48 6.29 2.60
CA GLY A 62 19.23 7.50 2.92
C GLY A 62 18.35 8.77 2.87
N PRO A 63 18.95 9.95 3.11
CA PRO A 63 18.20 11.19 3.27
C PRO A 63 17.55 11.72 1.99
N SER A 64 18.00 11.28 0.81
CA SER A 64 17.42 11.64 -0.49
C SER A 64 16.27 10.74 -0.92
N GLY A 65 16.12 9.56 -0.31
CA GLY A 65 15.13 8.58 -0.72
C GLY A 65 13.75 8.82 -0.12
N THR A 66 12.73 8.30 -0.80
CA THR A 66 11.32 8.41 -0.41
C THR A 66 10.69 7.02 -0.29
N LEU A 67 10.10 6.73 0.87
CA LEU A 67 9.38 5.48 1.14
C LEU A 67 7.88 5.73 1.08
N VAL A 68 7.15 4.87 0.39
CA VAL A 68 5.70 4.97 0.19
C VAL A 68 5.03 3.64 0.54
N ALA A 69 3.84 3.67 1.13
CA ALA A 69 3.03 2.48 1.35
C ALA A 69 1.53 2.76 1.09
N PRO A 70 0.78 1.78 0.55
CA PRO A 70 -0.67 1.88 0.45
C PRO A 70 -1.33 1.84 1.84
N THR A 71 -2.14 2.83 2.15
CA THR A 71 -2.84 2.99 3.45
C THR A 71 -4.34 2.84 3.29
N PHE A 72 -4.77 1.75 2.66
CA PHE A 72 -6.16 1.58 2.24
C PHE A 72 -7.13 1.48 3.42
N THR A 73 -8.34 1.97 3.15
CA THR A 73 -9.46 2.13 4.07
C THR A 73 -10.73 1.62 3.40
N GLY A 74 -10.68 0.40 2.87
CA GLY A 74 -11.78 -0.20 2.10
C GLY A 74 -13.09 -0.38 2.87
N GLU A 75 -13.08 -0.29 4.21
CA GLU A 75 -14.30 -0.27 5.03
C GLU A 75 -15.09 1.05 4.91
N ASN A 76 -14.49 2.13 4.38
CA ASN A 76 -15.20 3.34 4.01
C ASN A 76 -15.81 3.19 2.60
N SER A 77 -16.70 2.21 2.44
CA SER A 77 -17.35 1.86 1.17
C SER A 77 -18.82 1.50 1.39
N ASP A 78 -19.59 1.39 0.29
CA ASP A 78 -20.99 0.99 0.41
C ASP A 78 -21.12 -0.41 1.03
N PRO A 79 -21.86 -0.56 2.14
CA PRO A 79 -22.01 -1.84 2.82
C PRO A 79 -22.73 -2.90 1.98
N ALA A 80 -23.44 -2.51 0.91
CA ALA A 80 -24.03 -3.44 -0.05
C ALA A 80 -23.00 -4.30 -0.77
N LEU A 81 -21.73 -3.85 -0.84
CA LEU A 81 -20.65 -4.58 -1.51
C LEU A 81 -19.79 -5.42 -0.55
N TRP A 82 -20.04 -5.36 0.76
CA TRP A 82 -19.21 -6.04 1.76
C TRP A 82 -19.47 -7.54 1.79
N ARG A 83 -18.39 -8.33 1.69
CA ARG A 83 -18.46 -9.81 1.71
C ARG A 83 -17.71 -10.47 2.85
N ALA A 84 -16.81 -9.76 3.52
CA ALA A 84 -15.90 -10.35 4.50
C ALA A 84 -15.72 -9.44 5.72
N PRO A 85 -16.63 -9.41 6.71
CA PRO A 85 -17.97 -9.99 6.67
C PRO A 85 -18.96 -9.03 5.99
N PRO A 86 -20.11 -9.54 5.50
CA PRO A 86 -21.27 -8.72 5.18
C PRO A 86 -21.94 -8.22 6.47
N VAL A 87 -22.86 -7.25 6.33
CA VAL A 87 -23.74 -6.76 7.40
C VAL A 87 -25.21 -6.79 6.94
N PRO A 88 -26.19 -6.88 7.86
CA PRO A 88 -27.60 -6.87 7.51
C PRO A 88 -27.98 -5.67 6.63
N GLU A 89 -28.79 -5.90 5.60
CA GLU A 89 -29.27 -4.85 4.70
C GLU A 89 -29.98 -3.71 5.42
N SER A 90 -30.72 -4.04 6.49
CA SER A 90 -31.38 -3.05 7.34
C SER A 90 -30.43 -2.05 8.02
N TRP A 91 -29.12 -2.33 8.05
CA TRP A 91 -28.11 -1.43 8.62
C TRP A 91 -27.44 -0.53 7.57
N TRP A 92 -27.62 -0.82 6.27
CA TRP A 92 -26.86 -0.14 5.22
C TRP A 92 -27.06 1.37 5.25
N GLN A 93 -28.30 1.84 5.35
CA GLN A 93 -28.56 3.28 5.40
C GLN A 93 -27.96 3.94 6.64
N THR A 94 -28.10 3.31 7.81
CA THR A 94 -27.49 3.82 9.05
C THR A 94 -25.97 3.93 8.92
N ILE A 95 -25.31 2.96 8.27
CA ILE A 95 -23.87 3.01 7.98
C ILE A 95 -23.56 4.18 7.03
N ARG A 96 -24.31 4.34 5.94
CA ARG A 96 -24.14 5.46 5.00
C ARG A 96 -24.33 6.82 5.67
N ASP A 97 -25.19 6.92 6.66
CA ASP A 97 -25.46 8.17 7.38
C ASP A 97 -24.41 8.44 8.48
N SER A 98 -23.86 7.39 9.10
CA SER A 98 -23.07 7.50 10.33
C SER A 98 -21.56 7.29 10.16
N THR A 99 -21.10 6.65 9.08
CA THR A 99 -19.66 6.44 8.85
C THR A 99 -18.94 7.79 8.81
N PRO A 100 -17.94 8.03 9.67
CA PRO A 100 -17.18 9.28 9.67
C PRO A 100 -16.52 9.52 8.31
N ALA A 101 -16.41 10.78 7.90
CA ALA A 101 -15.60 11.14 6.75
C ALA A 101 -14.16 10.64 6.92
N PHE A 102 -13.53 10.25 5.81
CA PHE A 102 -12.10 9.99 5.81
C PHE A 102 -11.32 11.22 6.28
N ASP A 103 -10.35 10.97 7.16
CA ASP A 103 -9.40 11.95 7.67
C ASP A 103 -8.00 11.30 7.62
N PRO A 104 -7.06 11.84 6.84
CA PRO A 104 -5.71 11.30 6.71
C PRO A 104 -5.03 11.04 8.07
N ALA A 105 -5.29 11.89 9.06
CA ALA A 105 -4.70 11.81 10.38
C ALA A 105 -5.32 10.71 11.24
N THR A 106 -6.64 10.57 11.24
CA THR A 106 -7.34 9.72 12.22
C THR A 106 -7.83 8.39 11.65
N THR A 107 -8.16 8.30 10.35
CA THR A 107 -8.67 7.05 9.77
C THR A 107 -7.60 5.96 9.76
N ILE A 108 -7.90 4.83 10.39
CA ILE A 108 -6.97 3.71 10.59
C ILE A 108 -6.93 2.82 9.35
N CYS A 109 -5.76 2.35 8.96
CA CYS A 109 -5.64 1.35 7.91
C CYS A 109 -6.12 0.00 8.46
N ARG A 110 -7.07 -0.63 7.77
CA ARG A 110 -7.55 -1.97 8.14
C ARG A 110 -7.19 -2.94 7.04
N ARG A 111 -6.68 -4.12 7.43
CA ARG A 111 -6.39 -5.27 6.56
C ARG A 111 -5.26 -5.10 5.51
N VAL A 112 -4.57 -3.96 5.50
CA VAL A 112 -3.35 -3.76 4.67
C VAL A 112 -2.05 -4.18 5.39
N GLY A 113 -2.11 -4.41 6.70
CA GLY A 113 -0.96 -4.77 7.53
C GLY A 113 -0.49 -3.64 8.46
N VAL A 114 0.38 -4.00 9.40
CA VAL A 114 0.88 -3.07 10.44
C VAL A 114 1.93 -2.09 9.90
N VAL A 115 2.59 -2.41 8.78
CA VAL A 115 3.64 -1.56 8.20
C VAL A 115 3.07 -0.27 7.63
N PRO A 116 2.04 -0.27 6.75
CA PRO A 116 1.42 0.98 6.32
C PRO A 116 0.82 1.81 7.46
N GLU A 117 0.20 1.14 8.43
CA GLU A 117 -0.38 1.77 9.62
C GLU A 117 0.68 2.47 10.48
N THR A 118 1.87 1.87 10.58
CA THR A 118 3.01 2.49 11.28
C THR A 118 3.61 3.63 10.45
N LEU A 119 3.76 3.45 9.13
CA LEU A 119 4.36 4.45 8.24
C LEU A 119 3.54 5.73 8.18
N ARG A 120 2.20 5.65 8.11
CA ARG A 120 1.34 6.86 8.06
C ARG A 120 1.44 7.74 9.30
N LYS A 121 1.96 7.22 10.41
CA LYS A 121 2.19 7.93 11.67
C LYS A 121 3.66 8.27 11.88
N TRP A 122 4.53 7.92 10.94
CA TRP A 122 5.95 8.19 11.05
C TRP A 122 6.22 9.70 11.05
N PRO A 123 7.23 10.20 11.80
CA PRO A 123 7.60 11.60 11.73
C PRO A 123 7.89 12.06 10.30
N GLY A 124 7.21 13.14 9.87
CA GLY A 124 7.33 13.66 8.50
C GLY A 124 6.51 12.90 7.44
N ALA A 125 5.67 11.94 7.84
CA ALA A 125 4.77 11.28 6.90
C ALA A 125 3.66 12.21 6.40
N VAL A 126 3.37 12.13 5.11
CA VAL A 126 2.20 12.76 4.47
C VAL A 126 1.32 11.66 3.90
N ARG A 127 0.00 11.84 3.92
CA ARG A 127 -0.96 10.86 3.39
C ARG A 127 -1.92 11.52 2.41
N SER A 128 -2.12 10.87 1.27
CA SER A 128 -3.03 11.36 0.22
C SER A 128 -4.49 11.32 0.68
N ALA A 129 -5.34 12.16 0.09
CA ALA A 129 -6.71 12.39 0.57
C ALA A 129 -7.78 11.35 0.14
N HIS A 130 -7.46 10.35 -0.70
CA HIS A 130 -8.49 9.44 -1.20
C HIS A 130 -9.17 8.62 -0.09
N PRO A 131 -10.51 8.61 0.01
CA PRO A 131 -11.22 8.02 1.16
C PRO A 131 -11.08 6.51 1.35
N GLN A 132 -10.61 5.80 0.32
CA GLN A 132 -10.51 4.33 0.30
C GLN A 132 -9.12 3.81 -0.06
N THR A 133 -8.37 4.51 -0.90
CA THR A 133 -7.13 4.02 -1.53
C THR A 133 -5.95 4.95 -1.28
N SER A 134 -5.98 5.69 -0.16
CA SER A 134 -4.90 6.61 0.18
C SER A 134 -3.53 5.93 0.32
N PHE A 135 -2.46 6.68 0.08
CA PHE A 135 -1.06 6.29 0.27
C PHE A 135 -0.40 7.19 1.30
N ALA A 136 0.50 6.64 2.13
CA ALA A 136 1.39 7.42 2.97
C ALA A 136 2.82 7.39 2.43
N ALA A 137 3.51 8.52 2.53
CA ALA A 137 4.87 8.68 2.07
C ALA A 137 5.74 9.44 3.10
N VAL A 138 7.01 9.09 3.18
CA VAL A 138 8.04 9.75 4.00
C VAL A 138 9.28 9.99 3.13
N GLY A 139 9.78 11.21 3.12
CA GLY A 139 10.99 11.59 2.37
C GLY A 139 10.76 12.80 1.45
N PRO A 140 11.79 13.23 0.69
CA PRO A 140 11.76 14.47 -0.07
C PRO A 140 10.63 14.58 -1.11
N ARG A 141 10.14 13.47 -1.68
CA ARG A 141 9.07 13.44 -2.68
C ARG A 141 7.69 13.15 -2.08
N ALA A 142 7.55 13.05 -0.76
CA ALA A 142 6.32 12.62 -0.11
C ALA A 142 5.11 13.51 -0.45
N GLU A 143 5.27 14.83 -0.41
CA GLU A 143 4.21 15.79 -0.75
C GLU A 143 3.81 15.68 -2.23
N TYR A 144 4.80 15.61 -3.12
CA TYR A 144 4.56 15.45 -4.56
C TYR A 144 3.71 14.21 -4.83
N ILE A 145 4.14 13.04 -4.32
CA ILE A 145 3.50 11.75 -4.55
C ILE A 145 2.07 11.72 -4.01
N THR A 146 1.82 12.32 -2.85
CA THR A 146 0.52 12.22 -2.16
C THR A 146 -0.48 13.33 -2.51
N ALA A 147 -0.02 14.44 -3.11
CA ALA A 147 -0.88 15.57 -3.46
C ALA A 147 -1.96 15.20 -4.49
N GLY A 148 -3.10 15.87 -4.46
CA GLY A 148 -4.08 15.86 -5.56
C GLY A 148 -4.72 14.50 -5.90
N HIS A 149 -4.71 13.55 -4.97
CA HIS A 149 -5.36 12.24 -5.17
C HIS A 149 -6.89 12.43 -5.27
N ALA A 150 -7.41 12.35 -6.51
CA ALA A 150 -8.79 12.71 -6.82
C ALA A 150 -9.79 11.65 -6.33
N PRO A 151 -10.95 12.05 -5.75
CA PRO A 151 -11.92 11.12 -5.17
C PRO A 151 -12.58 10.18 -6.18
N ASP A 152 -12.58 10.54 -7.46
CA ASP A 152 -13.11 9.78 -8.60
C ASP A 152 -12.03 8.99 -9.35
N CYS A 153 -10.85 8.81 -8.75
CA CYS A 153 -9.73 8.10 -9.36
C CYS A 153 -8.93 7.36 -8.29
N ARG A 154 -9.21 6.06 -8.10
CA ARG A 154 -8.50 5.26 -7.09
C ARG A 154 -7.02 5.05 -7.41
N PHE A 155 -6.71 4.72 -8.67
CA PHE A 155 -5.38 4.24 -9.09
C PHE A 155 -4.91 4.73 -10.47
N GLY A 156 -5.66 5.62 -11.12
CA GLY A 156 -5.32 6.16 -12.45
C GLY A 156 -4.40 7.39 -12.43
N GLU A 157 -4.52 8.24 -13.45
CA GLU A 157 -3.64 9.41 -13.67
C GLU A 157 -3.69 10.45 -12.55
N SER A 158 -4.85 10.61 -11.90
CA SER A 158 -5.02 11.51 -10.76
C SER A 158 -4.75 10.83 -9.40
N SER A 159 -3.89 9.79 -9.39
CA SER A 159 -3.53 9.03 -8.20
C SER A 159 -2.02 9.04 -7.91
N PRO A 160 -1.59 8.65 -6.70
CA PRO A 160 -0.18 8.45 -6.38
C PRO A 160 0.54 7.43 -7.26
N LEU A 161 -0.16 6.47 -7.88
CA LEU A 161 0.50 5.49 -8.74
C LEU A 161 1.08 6.13 -10.01
N ALA A 162 0.34 7.03 -10.67
CA ALA A 162 0.85 7.75 -11.83
C ALA A 162 2.06 8.63 -11.48
N LYS A 163 2.07 9.19 -10.27
CA LYS A 163 3.21 9.98 -9.78
C LYS A 163 4.41 9.14 -9.38
N LEU A 164 4.18 7.94 -8.86
CA LEU A 164 5.23 6.96 -8.59
C LEU A 164 5.88 6.50 -9.89
N GLU A 165 5.09 6.21 -10.92
CA GLU A 165 5.60 5.87 -12.26
C GLU A 165 6.40 7.02 -12.87
N ALA A 166 5.87 8.25 -12.87
CA ALA A 166 6.59 9.44 -13.32
C ALA A 166 7.87 9.77 -12.50
N ALA A 167 8.00 9.18 -11.31
CA ALA A 167 9.15 9.31 -10.43
C ALA A 167 10.18 8.17 -10.59
N ASP A 168 9.97 7.27 -11.56
CA ASP A 168 10.73 6.03 -11.75
C ASP A 168 10.82 5.21 -10.46
N ALA A 169 9.71 5.16 -9.71
CA ALA A 169 9.68 4.48 -8.42
C ALA A 169 9.79 2.95 -8.57
N TRP A 170 10.44 2.34 -7.60
CA TRP A 170 10.59 0.89 -7.51
C TRP A 170 9.53 0.28 -6.59
N VAL A 171 9.03 -0.90 -6.95
CA VAL A 171 8.15 -1.70 -6.10
C VAL A 171 8.99 -2.67 -5.28
N LEU A 172 8.81 -2.65 -3.95
CA LEU A 172 9.42 -3.59 -3.02
C LEU A 172 8.37 -4.52 -2.43
N LEU A 173 8.44 -5.80 -2.78
CA LEU A 173 7.59 -6.87 -2.23
C LEU A 173 8.38 -7.64 -1.17
N ILE A 174 7.94 -7.59 0.10
CA ILE A 174 8.60 -8.30 1.22
C ILE A 174 7.69 -9.42 1.72
N GLY A 175 7.97 -10.65 1.28
CA GLY A 175 7.23 -11.84 1.70
C GLY A 175 5.75 -11.81 1.33
N VAL A 176 5.45 -11.14 0.22
CA VAL A 176 4.16 -11.09 -0.47
C VAL A 176 4.43 -11.33 -1.96
N GLY A 177 3.43 -11.86 -2.67
CA GLY A 177 3.50 -12.10 -4.10
C GLY A 177 3.07 -10.87 -4.91
N TRP A 178 2.92 -11.10 -6.22
CA TRP A 178 2.45 -10.09 -7.14
C TRP A 178 0.96 -9.77 -6.91
N ASP A 179 0.20 -10.68 -6.27
CA ASP A 179 -1.16 -10.45 -5.76
C ASP A 179 -1.27 -9.20 -4.85
N ARG A 180 -0.16 -8.71 -4.29
CA ARG A 180 -0.12 -7.48 -3.48
C ARG A 180 0.48 -6.27 -4.19
N CYS A 181 0.88 -6.38 -5.46
CA CYS A 181 1.50 -5.31 -6.22
C CYS A 181 0.47 -4.30 -6.72
N THR A 182 0.14 -3.31 -5.89
CA THR A 182 -0.83 -2.26 -6.23
C THR A 182 -0.46 -1.47 -7.50
N ALA A 183 0.83 -1.40 -7.87
CA ALA A 183 1.27 -0.70 -9.07
C ALA A 183 0.61 -1.23 -10.36
N LEU A 184 0.24 -2.52 -10.40
CA LEU A 184 -0.45 -3.13 -11.54
C LEU A 184 -1.83 -2.52 -11.80
N HIS A 185 -2.50 -1.95 -10.79
CA HIS A 185 -3.76 -1.26 -11.00
C HIS A 185 -3.63 -0.03 -11.91
N LEU A 186 -2.48 0.65 -11.96
CA LEU A 186 -2.30 1.75 -12.91
C LEU A 186 -2.34 1.25 -14.36
N ALA A 187 -1.83 0.04 -14.61
CA ALA A 187 -1.88 -0.57 -15.94
C ALA A 187 -3.33 -0.86 -16.36
N GLU A 188 -4.20 -1.30 -15.44
CA GLU A 188 -5.63 -1.51 -15.71
C GLU A 188 -6.31 -0.22 -16.20
N TYR A 189 -5.96 0.94 -15.63
CA TYR A 189 -6.48 2.25 -16.05
C TYR A 189 -5.97 2.69 -17.42
N ARG A 190 -4.82 2.16 -17.85
CA ARG A 190 -4.16 2.51 -19.12
C ARG A 190 -4.40 1.49 -20.24
N LEU A 191 -5.20 0.46 -19.98
CA LEU A 191 -5.63 -0.47 -21.03
C LEU A 191 -6.36 0.27 -22.16
N GLN A 192 -6.16 -0.17 -23.40
CA GLN A 192 -6.85 0.42 -24.57
C GLN A 192 -8.38 0.30 -24.48
N SER A 193 -8.86 -0.72 -23.75
CA SER A 193 -10.27 -0.94 -23.45
C SER A 193 -10.38 -1.18 -21.94
N PRO A 194 -10.40 -0.11 -21.14
CA PRO A 194 -10.51 -0.24 -19.70
C PRO A 194 -11.90 -0.81 -19.36
N GLY A 195 -12.03 -1.41 -18.17
CA GLY A 195 -13.30 -1.89 -17.65
C GLY A 195 -14.40 -0.82 -17.57
N PRO A 196 -15.65 -1.19 -17.30
CA PRO A 196 -16.73 -0.22 -17.14
C PRO A 196 -16.50 0.69 -15.92
N LEU A 197 -16.99 1.93 -16.02
CA LEU A 197 -17.13 2.80 -14.86
C LEU A 197 -18.34 2.36 -14.04
N VAL A 198 -18.16 2.20 -12.74
CA VAL A 198 -19.23 1.83 -11.80
C VAL A 198 -19.35 2.87 -10.69
N ASP A 199 -20.47 2.82 -9.97
CA ASP A 199 -20.65 3.65 -8.79
C ASP A 199 -19.72 3.17 -7.67
N ASN A 200 -18.93 4.11 -7.14
CA ASN A 200 -18.12 3.93 -5.96
C ASN A 200 -18.55 4.97 -4.92
N SER A 201 -18.92 4.51 -3.73
CA SER A 201 -19.47 5.38 -2.68
C SER A 201 -18.64 5.33 -1.40
N PHE A 202 -18.50 6.46 -0.73
CA PHE A 202 -17.72 6.60 0.51
C PHE A 202 -18.08 7.85 1.30
N ALA A 203 -17.72 7.88 2.58
CA ALA A 203 -17.79 9.09 3.39
C ALA A 203 -16.53 9.96 3.21
N ILE A 204 -16.72 11.20 2.82
CA ILE A 204 -15.65 12.19 2.57
C ILE A 204 -15.99 13.53 3.24
N ASN A 205 -14.97 14.33 3.53
CA ASN A 205 -15.13 15.70 4.00
C ASN A 205 -14.96 16.66 2.80
N VAL A 206 -16.00 17.45 2.52
CA VAL A 206 -15.98 18.52 1.52
C VAL A 206 -16.25 19.83 2.26
N ASP A 207 -15.30 20.75 2.22
CA ASP A 207 -15.39 22.07 2.86
C ASP A 207 -15.77 22.04 4.35
N GLY A 208 -15.22 21.08 5.09
CA GLY A 208 -15.49 20.89 6.51
C GLY A 208 -16.78 20.14 6.84
N GLN A 209 -17.54 19.71 5.82
CA GLN A 209 -18.79 18.98 5.98
C GLN A 209 -18.64 17.52 5.53
N ARG A 210 -19.09 16.61 6.39
CA ARG A 210 -19.15 15.18 6.06
C ARG A 210 -20.24 14.94 5.02
N GLN A 211 -19.90 14.23 3.94
CA GLN A 211 -20.81 13.83 2.88
C GLN A 211 -20.67 12.34 2.58
N TRP A 212 -21.78 11.67 2.26
CA TRP A 212 -21.75 10.39 1.56
C TRP A 212 -21.75 10.69 0.06
N MET A 213 -20.62 10.47 -0.59
CA MET A 213 -20.42 10.81 -2.00
C MET A 213 -20.42 9.53 -2.83
N THR A 214 -21.02 9.61 -4.02
CA THR A 214 -20.90 8.57 -5.06
C THR A 214 -20.23 9.19 -6.28
N VAL A 215 -19.18 8.52 -6.75
CA VAL A 215 -18.43 8.88 -7.96
C VAL A 215 -18.46 7.71 -8.94
N LYS A 216 -18.08 7.98 -10.20
CA LYS A 216 -17.82 6.94 -11.19
C LYS A 216 -16.33 6.65 -11.21
N ASP A 217 -15.96 5.38 -11.05
CA ASP A 217 -14.57 4.94 -11.12
C ASP A 217 -14.47 3.55 -11.76
N LEU A 218 -13.27 3.17 -12.20
CA LEU A 218 -13.00 1.95 -12.95
C LEU A 218 -13.20 0.69 -12.09
N VAL A 219 -13.89 -0.32 -12.64
CA VAL A 219 -13.99 -1.69 -12.11
C VAL A 219 -13.94 -2.69 -13.29
N PRO A 220 -13.46 -3.94 -13.09
CA PRO A 220 -12.92 -4.49 -11.85
C PRO A 220 -11.58 -3.87 -11.48
N ILE A 221 -11.39 -3.72 -10.17
CA ILE A 221 -10.07 -3.64 -9.57
C ILE A 221 -9.94 -5.00 -8.90
N SER A 222 -9.38 -5.96 -9.63
CA SER A 222 -9.13 -7.31 -9.13
C SER A 222 -7.64 -7.53 -9.03
N ASP A 223 -7.22 -8.35 -8.08
CA ASP A 223 -5.85 -8.86 -7.95
C ASP A 223 -5.75 -10.33 -8.41
N ASP A 224 -6.83 -10.90 -8.97
CA ASP A 224 -6.92 -12.34 -9.30
C ASP A 224 -5.88 -12.81 -10.35
N ASP A 225 -5.53 -11.96 -11.32
CA ASP A 225 -4.58 -12.25 -12.40
C ASP A 225 -3.17 -11.69 -12.14
N PHE A 226 -2.96 -11.02 -11.01
CA PHE A 226 -1.70 -10.32 -10.74
C PHE A 226 -0.50 -11.27 -10.61
N GLU A 227 -0.70 -12.50 -10.15
CA GLU A 227 0.37 -13.50 -10.14
C GLU A 227 0.81 -13.91 -11.55
N GLU A 228 -0.13 -14.06 -12.49
CA GLU A 228 0.18 -14.37 -13.88
C GLU A 228 0.89 -13.18 -14.56
N LEU A 229 0.36 -11.96 -14.38
CA LEU A 229 0.98 -10.73 -14.89
C LEU A 229 2.38 -10.51 -14.33
N GLY A 230 2.58 -10.80 -13.04
CA GLY A 230 3.87 -10.74 -12.38
C GLY A 230 4.89 -11.72 -12.95
N ALA A 231 4.47 -12.97 -13.20
CA ALA A 231 5.32 -13.98 -13.83
C ALA A 231 5.72 -13.58 -15.26
N ASP A 232 4.80 -13.00 -16.02
CA ASP A 232 5.07 -12.44 -17.35
C ASP A 232 6.06 -11.27 -17.30
N PHE A 233 5.86 -10.35 -16.35
CA PHE A 233 6.77 -9.23 -16.13
C PHE A 233 8.19 -9.72 -15.80
N GLU A 234 8.34 -10.72 -14.92
CA GLU A 234 9.64 -11.26 -14.54
C GLU A 234 10.39 -11.98 -15.67
N ARG A 235 9.67 -12.51 -16.67
CA ARG A 235 10.27 -13.11 -17.86
C ARG A 235 10.94 -12.05 -18.73
N ASP A 236 10.31 -10.89 -18.85
CA ASP A 236 10.66 -9.88 -19.84
C ASP A 236 11.38 -8.65 -19.23
N CYS A 237 11.38 -8.50 -17.90
CA CYS A 237 11.96 -7.38 -17.17
C CYS A 237 12.92 -7.83 -16.05
N GLN A 238 13.86 -6.94 -15.71
CA GLN A 238 14.81 -7.20 -14.64
C GLN A 238 14.13 -7.05 -13.27
N VAL A 239 14.14 -8.13 -12.49
CA VAL A 239 13.73 -8.13 -11.07
C VAL A 239 14.90 -8.51 -10.19
N VAL A 240 15.15 -7.72 -9.15
CA VAL A 240 16.20 -7.98 -8.17
C VAL A 240 15.62 -8.75 -7.00
N ARG A 241 16.16 -9.93 -6.73
CA ARG A 241 15.78 -10.76 -5.58
C ARG A 241 16.86 -10.74 -4.53
N ALA A 242 16.45 -10.54 -3.29
CA ALA A 242 17.32 -10.78 -2.14
C ALA A 242 16.51 -11.38 -1.00
N LYS A 243 17.21 -12.11 -0.14
CA LYS A 243 16.64 -12.65 1.08
C LYS A 243 16.55 -11.55 2.13
N VAL A 244 15.35 -11.31 2.65
CA VAL A 244 15.10 -10.41 3.77
C VAL A 244 14.53 -11.25 4.92
N GLY A 245 15.33 -11.43 5.97
CA GLY A 245 14.95 -12.23 7.14
C GLY A 245 15.19 -13.73 7.01
N ALA A 246 14.47 -14.51 7.80
CA ALA A 246 14.64 -15.96 7.91
C ALA A 246 13.71 -16.73 6.97
N ASN A 247 14.14 -17.92 6.51
CA ASN A 247 13.33 -18.76 5.64
C ASN A 247 12.01 -19.12 6.34
N TYR A 248 10.90 -18.48 5.95
CA TYR A 248 9.61 -19.13 6.05
C TYR A 248 9.52 -20.10 4.88
N GLY A 249 9.37 -21.40 5.17
CA GLY A 249 9.28 -22.46 4.17
C GLY A 249 7.98 -22.42 3.35
N GLY A 250 7.76 -21.34 2.60
CA GLY A 250 6.81 -21.25 1.50
C GLY A 250 7.59 -21.30 0.20
N THR A 251 7.16 -22.18 -0.71
CA THR A 251 7.81 -22.48 -1.98
C THR A 251 8.02 -21.24 -2.84
N SER A 252 9.20 -21.21 -3.47
CA SER A 252 9.63 -20.35 -4.58
C SER A 252 8.62 -20.24 -5.69
#